data_AF-A0A2M7J7K2-F1
#
_entry.id   AF-A0A2M7J7K2-F1
#
_cell.length_a   1.000
_cell.length_b   1.000
_cell.length_c   1.000
_cell.angle_alpha   90.00
_cell.angle_beta   90.00
_cell.angle_gamma   90.00
#
_symmetry.space_group_name_H-M   'P 1'
#
loop_
_entity.id
_entity.type
_entity.pdbx_description
1 polymer ?
#
loop_
_entity_poly.entity_id
_entity_poly.type
_entity_poly.pdbx_seq_one_letter_code
_entity_poly.pdbx_strand_id
1 'polypeptide(L)'
;MTRFKFFKKAACLLALFAAAVVLPGLAADDDSDDGGLQMIRVIPGDTLHAIAKLYLKDPDRWPELLKYNVIASGNPDVIHVGDKLLVPVKEIKKSMRAAFLIEKIEDVSFRARGEALFRDAALNQKIFYEDTLR
;
A
#
# COMPACT_ATOMS: atom_id res chain seq x y z
N MET A 1 39.48 -30.46 33.48
CA MET A 1 38.17 -30.02 34.00
C MET A 1 37.10 -30.68 33.16
N THR A 2 36.20 -31.39 33.81
CA THR A 2 35.71 -32.71 33.36
C THR A 2 34.20 -32.67 33.17
N ARG A 3 33.73 -33.09 31.98
CA ARG A 3 32.44 -33.75 31.64
C ARG A 3 31.21 -33.44 32.52
N PHE A 4 30.28 -32.66 31.98
CA PHE A 4 28.91 -32.54 32.50
C PHE A 4 28.07 -33.78 32.12
N LYS A 5 27.49 -34.41 33.14
CA LYS A 5 26.77 -35.69 33.08
C LYS A 5 25.29 -35.50 32.71
N PHE A 6 24.81 -36.42 31.89
CA PHE A 6 23.41 -36.78 31.63
C PHE A 6 22.69 -37.26 32.92
N PHE A 7 21.45 -36.81 33.16
CA PHE A 7 20.41 -37.40 34.03
C PHE A 7 19.13 -36.54 33.82
N LYS A 8 17.88 -36.99 33.66
CA LYS A 8 17.20 -38.27 33.85
C LYS A 8 15.84 -38.16 33.12
N LYS A 9 15.33 -39.26 32.57
CA LYS A 9 13.98 -39.39 31.97
C LYS A 9 12.90 -39.56 33.05
N ALA A 10 11.71 -38.99 32.85
CA ALA A 10 10.39 -39.47 33.31
C ALA A 10 9.32 -38.52 32.71
N ALA A 11 8.64 -38.87 31.61
CA ALA A 11 7.45 -39.72 31.53
C ALA A 11 6.14 -39.02 31.95
N CYS A 12 5.36 -38.66 30.92
CA CYS A 12 3.90 -38.62 30.80
C CYS A 12 3.04 -38.22 32.00
N LEU A 13 2.25 -37.15 31.85
CA LEU A 13 0.81 -37.23 32.09
C LEU A 13 0.04 -36.04 31.44
N LEU A 14 -0.96 -36.38 30.63
CA LEU A 14 -2.27 -35.71 30.55
C LEU A 14 -2.33 -34.18 30.28
N ALA A 15 -2.70 -33.81 29.07
CA ALA A 15 -4.03 -33.23 28.81
C ALA A 15 -4.20 -32.91 27.32
N LEU A 16 -5.31 -33.39 26.77
CA LEU A 16 -5.84 -32.96 25.48
C LEU A 16 -6.03 -31.43 25.44
N PHE A 17 -5.39 -30.76 24.49
CA PHE A 17 -5.86 -29.48 23.96
C PHE A 17 -5.86 -29.64 22.44
N ALA A 18 -7.01 -30.03 21.88
CA ALA A 18 -8.03 -29.11 21.38
C ALA A 18 -7.69 -28.64 19.96
N ALA A 19 -8.45 -29.19 19.01
CA ALA A 19 -8.77 -28.66 17.70
C ALA A 19 -7.60 -28.19 16.82
N ALA A 20 -7.19 -29.07 15.90
CA ALA A 20 -6.62 -28.64 14.62
C ALA A 20 -7.72 -27.87 13.86
N VAL A 21 -7.81 -26.57 14.11
CA VAL A 21 -8.59 -25.65 13.29
C VAL A 21 -7.86 -25.52 11.96
N VAL A 22 -8.31 -26.32 10.99
CA VAL A 22 -8.06 -26.04 9.57
C VAL A 22 -8.82 -24.76 9.26
N LEU A 23 -8.11 -23.63 9.19
CA LEU A 23 -8.61 -22.43 8.53
C LEU A 23 -8.40 -22.63 7.02
N PRO A 24 -9.45 -22.81 6.22
CA PRO A 24 -9.33 -22.64 4.78
C PRO A 24 -8.95 -21.17 4.56
N GLY A 25 -7.90 -20.96 3.77
CA GLY A 25 -7.43 -19.64 3.42
C GLY A 25 -8.58 -18.76 2.97
N LEU A 26 -8.75 -17.63 3.66
CA LEU A 26 -9.45 -16.50 3.12
C LEU A 26 -8.60 -16.02 1.94
N ALA A 27 -8.85 -16.58 0.76
CA ALA A 27 -8.57 -15.89 -0.48
C ALA A 27 -9.46 -14.64 -0.43
N ALA A 28 -8.89 -13.56 0.11
CA ALA A 28 -9.42 -12.24 -0.08
C ALA A 28 -9.19 -11.93 -1.56
N ASP A 29 -10.15 -12.32 -2.39
CA ASP A 29 -10.39 -11.68 -3.67
C ASP A 29 -10.79 -10.23 -3.34
N ASP A 30 -9.81 -9.39 -3.00
CA ASP A 30 -9.99 -7.97 -2.70
C ASP A 30 -10.10 -7.18 -4.00
N ASP A 31 -11.10 -7.55 -4.81
CA ASP A 31 -11.53 -6.84 -6.01
C ASP A 31 -12.63 -5.82 -5.65
N SER A 32 -12.61 -5.32 -4.42
CA SER A 32 -13.60 -4.35 -3.92
C SER A 32 -13.19 -2.91 -4.28
N ASP A 33 -13.08 -2.66 -5.58
CA ASP A 33 -12.75 -1.36 -6.17
C ASP A 33 -13.96 -0.41 -6.30
N ASP A 34 -15.00 -0.63 -5.47
CA ASP A 34 -16.25 0.15 -5.48
C ASP A 34 -16.30 1.25 -4.41
N GLY A 35 -15.32 1.29 -3.49
CA GLY A 35 -15.23 2.29 -2.42
C GLY A 35 -13.81 2.57 -1.90
N GLY A 36 -12.77 2.04 -2.57
CA GLY A 36 -11.39 2.17 -2.13
C GLY A 36 -10.89 3.63 -2.16
N LEU A 37 -10.04 3.98 -1.19
CA LEU A 37 -9.25 5.21 -1.20
C LEU A 37 -7.84 4.87 -1.71
N GLN A 38 -7.42 5.55 -2.78
CA GLN A 38 -6.06 5.48 -3.31
C GLN A 38 -5.19 6.54 -2.63
N MET A 39 -4.12 6.09 -1.97
CA MET A 39 -3.14 6.97 -1.35
C MET A 39 -2.09 7.39 -2.39
N ILE A 40 -1.92 8.70 -2.56
CA ILE A 40 -0.93 9.32 -3.45
C ILE A 40 0.02 10.18 -2.61
N ARG A 41 1.30 10.20 -2.97
CA ARG A 41 2.29 11.10 -2.37
C ARG A 41 2.41 12.36 -3.21
N VAL A 42 2.34 13.51 -2.54
CA VAL A 42 2.56 14.83 -3.16
C VAL A 42 4.07 15.02 -3.40
N ILE A 43 4.45 15.37 -4.62
CA ILE A 43 5.84 15.69 -4.99
C ILE A 43 6.01 17.21 -5.24
N PRO A 44 7.25 17.75 -5.29
CA PRO A 44 7.46 19.15 -5.62
C PRO A 44 6.83 19.51 -6.97
N GLY A 45 6.00 20.55 -6.99
CA GLY A 45 5.30 21.02 -8.18
C GLY A 45 3.87 20.47 -8.35
N ASP A 46 3.47 19.48 -7.54
CA ASP A 46 2.06 19.09 -7.48
C ASP A 46 1.23 20.17 -6.75
N THR A 47 0.02 20.39 -7.25
CA THR A 47 -1.00 21.22 -6.60
C THR A 47 -2.29 20.42 -6.48
N LEU A 48 -3.18 20.79 -5.55
CA LEU A 48 -4.49 20.13 -5.46
C LEU A 48 -5.28 20.19 -6.76
N HIS A 49 -5.20 21.33 -7.46
CA HIS A 49 -5.82 21.51 -8.77
C HIS A 49 -5.23 20.57 -9.83
N ALA A 50 -3.90 20.40 -9.85
CA ALA A 50 -3.24 19.47 -10.76
C ALA A 50 -3.60 18.01 -10.45
N ILE A 51 -3.62 17.63 -9.18
CA ILE A 51 -4.02 16.29 -8.73
C ILE A 51 -5.49 16.03 -9.08
N ALA A 52 -6.39 16.98 -8.81
CA ALA A 52 -7.80 16.86 -9.18
C ALA A 52 -7.98 16.72 -10.70
N LYS A 53 -7.27 17.52 -11.50
CA LYS A 53 -7.27 17.40 -12.96
C LYS A 53 -6.78 16.03 -13.44
N LEU A 54 -5.72 15.49 -12.82
CA LEU A 54 -5.13 14.21 -13.20
C LEU A 54 -6.05 13.03 -12.85
N TYR A 55 -6.53 12.99 -11.60
CA TYR A 55 -7.29 11.87 -11.05
C TYR A 55 -8.80 12.03 -11.25
N LEU A 56 -9.39 13.16 -10.86
CA LEU A 56 -10.82 13.44 -10.94
C LEU A 56 -11.28 13.98 -12.30
N LYS A 57 -10.37 14.18 -13.27
CA LYS A 57 -10.60 14.79 -14.60
C LYS A 57 -10.91 16.29 -14.57
N ASP A 58 -11.54 16.76 -13.50
CA ASP A 58 -11.94 18.15 -13.31
C ASP A 58 -11.05 18.83 -12.25
N PRO A 59 -10.34 19.93 -12.60
CA PRO A 59 -9.53 20.66 -11.65
C PRO A 59 -10.36 21.25 -10.50
N ASP A 60 -11.60 21.69 -10.78
CA ASP A 60 -12.48 22.37 -9.81
C ASP A 60 -13.06 21.43 -8.74
N ARG A 61 -12.90 20.11 -8.92
CA ARG A 61 -13.33 19.09 -7.94
C ARG A 61 -12.29 18.85 -6.85
N TRP A 62 -11.21 19.64 -6.80
CA TRP A 62 -10.22 19.58 -5.74
C TRP A 62 -10.79 19.68 -4.30
N PRO A 63 -11.91 20.39 -4.00
CA PRO A 63 -12.47 20.43 -2.64
C PRO A 63 -13.01 19.07 -2.18
N GLU A 64 -13.33 18.16 -3.11
CA GLU A 64 -13.74 16.80 -2.76
C GLU A 64 -12.59 16.00 -2.15
N LEU A 65 -11.35 16.27 -2.54
CA LEU A 65 -10.17 15.65 -1.95
C LEU A 65 -10.01 16.04 -0.49
N LEU A 66 -10.45 17.24 -0.09
CA LEU A 66 -10.43 17.69 1.31
C LEU A 66 -11.45 16.98 2.19
N LYS A 67 -12.50 16.40 1.62
CA LYS A 67 -13.48 15.61 2.41
C LYS A 67 -12.83 14.36 2.99
N TYR A 68 -11.88 13.79 2.26
CA TYR A 68 -11.16 12.57 2.65
C TYR A 68 -9.82 12.86 3.34
N ASN A 69 -9.30 14.09 3.24
CA ASN A 69 -7.99 14.47 3.76
C ASN A 69 -8.11 15.69 4.67
N VAL A 70 -7.69 15.53 5.93
CA VAL A 70 -7.57 16.65 6.85
C VAL A 70 -6.22 17.32 6.61
N ILE A 71 -6.20 18.40 5.84
CA ILE A 71 -5.00 19.22 5.67
C ILE A 71 -4.82 20.09 6.91
N ALA A 72 -3.74 19.88 7.66
CA ALA A 72 -3.49 20.53 8.94
C ALA A 72 -3.24 22.05 8.85
N SER A 73 -3.04 22.59 7.65
CA SER A 73 -2.50 23.95 7.48
C SER A 73 -3.52 25.08 7.43
N GLY A 74 -4.81 24.79 7.62
CA GLY A 74 -5.87 25.81 7.68
C GLY A 74 -6.17 26.51 6.34
N ASN A 75 -5.21 26.54 5.41
CA ASN A 75 -5.37 26.97 4.03
C ASN A 75 -5.56 25.74 3.11
N PRO A 76 -6.73 25.60 2.47
CA PRO A 76 -7.02 24.56 1.50
C PRO A 76 -5.99 24.45 0.38
N ASP A 77 -5.37 25.56 -0.04
CA ASP A 77 -4.46 25.60 -1.19
C ASP A 77 -3.02 25.12 -0.88
N VAL A 78 -2.69 24.88 0.40
CA VAL A 78 -1.31 24.57 0.82
C VAL A 78 -1.19 23.09 1.18
N ILE A 79 -0.77 22.28 0.20
CA ILE A 79 -0.27 20.92 0.42
C ILE A 79 1.25 20.96 0.56
N HIS A 80 1.81 20.17 1.48
CA HIS A 80 3.26 20.06 1.64
C HIS A 80 3.80 18.92 0.79
N VAL A 81 5.01 19.12 0.26
CA VAL A 81 5.73 18.04 -0.42
C VAL A 81 5.94 16.89 0.55
N GLY A 82 5.58 15.69 0.13
CA GLY A 82 5.68 14.47 0.92
C GLY A 82 4.38 14.08 1.62
N ASP A 83 3.37 14.95 1.63
CA ASP A 83 2.05 14.65 2.18
C ASP A 83 1.40 13.47 1.43
N LYS A 84 0.61 12.70 2.18
CA LYS A 84 -0.17 11.58 1.65
C LYS A 84 -1.60 12.04 1.46
N LEU A 85 -2.07 12.02 0.22
CA LEU A 85 -3.42 12.40 -0.15
C LEU A 85 -4.23 11.16 -0.54
N LEU A 86 -5.39 11.00 0.08
CA LEU A 86 -6.38 9.97 -0.20
C LEU A 86 -7.33 10.44 -1.30
N VAL A 87 -7.46 9.65 -2.36
CA VAL A 87 -8.32 9.97 -3.50
C VAL A 87 -9.32 8.82 -3.70
N PRO A 88 -10.63 9.10 -3.84
CA PRO A 88 -11.63 8.06 -4.03
C PRO A 88 -11.50 7.38 -5.40
N VAL A 89 -11.33 6.06 -5.42
CA VAL A 89 -11.11 5.28 -6.66
C VAL A 89 -12.34 5.22 -7.58
N LYS A 90 -13.53 5.45 -7.01
CA LYS A 90 -14.78 5.54 -7.77
C LYS A 90 -14.73 6.65 -8.84
N GLU A 91 -14.05 7.75 -8.53
CA GLU A 91 -14.02 8.95 -9.37
C GLU A 91 -12.76 9.02 -10.25
N ILE A 92 -11.77 8.13 -10.04
CA ILE A 92 -10.53 8.17 -10.81
C ILE A 92 -10.64 7.46 -12.16
N LYS A 93 -9.89 7.97 -13.14
CA LYS A 93 -9.68 7.28 -14.42
C LYS A 93 -9.17 5.86 -14.18
N LYS A 94 -9.72 4.86 -14.89
CA LYS A 94 -9.28 3.46 -14.79
C LYS A 94 -7.77 3.29 -15.03
N SER A 95 -7.18 4.09 -15.92
CA SER A 95 -5.75 4.09 -16.21
C SER A 95 -4.86 4.66 -15.09
N MET A 96 -5.45 5.34 -14.10
CA MET A 96 -4.74 5.96 -12.97
C MET A 96 -4.91 5.15 -11.67
N ARG A 97 -5.68 4.05 -11.72
CA ARG A 97 -5.82 3.12 -10.61
C ARG A 97 -4.49 2.41 -10.39
N ALA A 98 -4.21 2.07 -9.14
CA ALA A 98 -3.05 1.25 -8.82
C ALA A 98 -3.11 -0.10 -9.56
N ALA A 99 -2.01 -0.48 -10.21
CA ALA A 99 -1.84 -1.81 -10.79
C ALA A 99 -1.14 -2.73 -9.79
N PHE A 100 -1.32 -4.04 -9.91
CA PHE A 100 -0.60 -5.02 -9.11
C PHE A 100 0.49 -5.69 -9.94
N LEU A 101 1.70 -5.81 -9.38
CA LEU A 101 2.78 -6.57 -10.00
C LEU A 101 2.57 -8.07 -9.73
N ILE A 102 2.00 -8.80 -10.68
CA ILE A 102 1.65 -10.22 -10.49
C ILE A 102 2.85 -11.16 -10.69
N GLU A 103 3.76 -10.82 -11.59
CA GLU A 103 4.88 -11.68 -11.97
C GLU A 103 6.16 -10.87 -12.22
N LYS A 104 7.31 -11.41 -11.83
CA LYS A 104 8.66 -10.94 -12.20
C LYS A 104 9.53 -12.15 -12.53
N ILE A 105 10.25 -12.10 -13.65
CA ILE A 105 11.11 -13.22 -14.11
C ILE A 105 12.52 -13.09 -13.52
N GLU A 106 13.05 -11.86 -13.48
CA GLU A 106 14.42 -11.53 -13.06
C GLU A 106 14.39 -10.41 -12.01
N ASP A 107 15.55 -9.80 -11.76
CA ASP A 107 15.70 -8.60 -10.94
C ASP A 107 15.00 -7.40 -11.59
N VAL A 108 13.76 -7.16 -11.16
CA VAL A 108 13.01 -5.96 -11.53
C VAL A 108 13.22 -4.91 -10.45
N SER A 109 13.75 -3.77 -10.84
CA SER A 109 13.91 -2.63 -9.95
C SER A 109 12.69 -1.71 -10.02
N PHE A 110 12.14 -1.35 -8.86
CA PHE A 110 11.06 -0.42 -8.69
C PHE A 110 11.54 0.91 -8.10
N ARG A 111 10.93 2.01 -8.57
CA ARG A 111 11.10 3.33 -7.98
C ARG A 111 9.77 4.05 -7.95
N ALA A 112 9.36 4.49 -6.77
CA ALA A 112 8.13 5.24 -6.61
C ALA A 112 8.31 6.69 -7.13
N ARG A 113 7.20 7.30 -7.52
CA ARG A 113 7.14 8.73 -7.88
C ARG A 113 7.76 9.61 -6.79
N GLY A 114 8.72 10.45 -7.18
CA GLY A 114 9.42 11.37 -6.28
C GLY A 114 10.59 10.76 -5.50
N GLU A 115 10.88 9.47 -5.66
CA GLU A 115 12.05 8.84 -5.06
C GLU A 115 13.26 8.84 -6.00
N ALA A 116 14.45 8.97 -5.42
CA ALA A 116 15.72 8.96 -6.15
C ALA A 116 16.28 7.54 -6.35
N LEU A 117 16.07 6.66 -5.37
CA LEU A 117 16.69 5.34 -5.34
C LEU A 117 15.75 4.25 -5.86
N PHE A 118 16.28 3.37 -6.70
CA PHE A 118 15.61 2.12 -7.06
C PHE A 118 15.76 1.09 -5.94
N ARG A 119 14.72 0.28 -5.76
CA ARG A 119 14.66 -0.84 -4.82
C ARG A 119 14.19 -2.10 -5.55
N ASP A 120 14.38 -3.28 -4.97
CA ASP A 120 13.84 -4.50 -5.56
C ASP A 120 12.30 -4.47 -5.58
N ALA A 121 11.70 -4.89 -6.68
CA ALA A 121 10.27 -4.93 -6.86
C ALA A 121 9.67 -6.17 -6.17
N ALA A 122 8.64 -5.99 -5.35
CA ALA A 122 7.93 -7.07 -4.69
C ALA A 122 6.73 -7.54 -5.51
N LEU A 123 6.47 -8.86 -5.54
CA LEU A 123 5.23 -9.41 -6.08
C LEU A 123 4.02 -8.91 -5.27
N ASN A 124 2.88 -8.76 -5.94
CA ASN A 124 1.62 -8.22 -5.42
C ASN A 124 1.71 -6.79 -4.85
N GLN A 125 2.78 -6.04 -5.14
CA GLN A 125 2.86 -4.64 -4.76
C GLN A 125 1.98 -3.77 -5.67
N LYS A 126 1.49 -2.66 -5.12
CA LYS A 126 0.76 -1.63 -5.86
C LYS A 126 1.75 -0.72 -6.60
N ILE A 127 1.51 -0.56 -7.90
CA ILE A 127 2.25 0.32 -8.81
C ILE A 127 1.34 1.46 -9.22
N PHE A 128 1.78 2.69 -9.02
CA PHE A 128 1.00 3.89 -9.31
C PHE A 128 1.45 4.56 -10.62
N TYR A 129 0.65 5.54 -11.07
CA TYR A 129 1.01 6.39 -12.20
C TYR A 129 2.35 7.11 -11.95
N GLU A 130 3.22 7.10 -12.97
CA GLU A 130 4.60 7.64 -12.94
C GLU A 130 5.64 6.85 -12.14
N ASP A 131 5.27 5.72 -11.55
CA ASP A 131 6.27 4.80 -11.00
C ASP A 131 7.11 4.19 -12.13
N THR A 132 8.39 3.94 -11.83
CA THR A 132 9.33 3.38 -12.81
C THR A 132 9.66 1.93 -12.45
N LEU A 133 9.48 1.03 -13.41
CA LEU A 133 10.01 -0.33 -13.38
C LEU A 133 11.12 -0.45 -14.44
N ARG A 134 12.22 -1.11 -14.11
CA ARG A 134 13.33 -1.39 -15.03
C ARG A 134 13.95 -2.74 -14.75
#